data_AF-A0A1F4H5L8-F1
#
_entry.id   AF-A0A1F4H5L8-F1
#
_cell.length_a   1.000
_cell.length_b   1.000
_cell.length_c   1.000
_cell.angle_alpha   90.00
_cell.angle_beta   90.00
_cell.angle_gamma   90.00
#
_symmetry.space_group_name_H-M   'P 1'
#
loop_
_entity.id
_entity.type
_entity.pdbx_description
1 polymer ?
#
loop_
_entity_poly.entity_id
_entity_poly.type
_entity_poly.pdbx_seq_one_letter_code
_entity_poly.pdbx_strand_id
1 'polypeptide(L)'
;MIIFSIIAGALALVALLMVSLPLLTSRAKSAPGSPRTELNLSVYRDQLAELDQDRRAGTLDEHQYEQARGELGQRLLEEVPDAEAPAPAPAPAPRRTLATALALSFTVPILALLLYLALGSPASLLPQQGDDEHGVAAQQVDAMIARLAARLEKNPQDGDGWTLLARSHAALDHYGAASSAYAKSLAIYPDNAQL
;
A
#
# COMPACT_ATOMS: atom_id res chain seq x y z
N MET A 1 9.16 -13.36 4.68
CA MET A 1 9.54 -12.16 3.90
C MET A 1 8.64 -11.96 2.67
N ILE A 2 8.39 -12.98 1.84
CA ILE A 2 7.54 -12.88 0.62
C ILE A 2 6.06 -12.56 0.96
N ILE A 3 5.51 -13.19 2.00
CA ILE A 3 4.12 -12.97 2.44
C ILE A 3 3.88 -11.50 2.84
N PHE A 4 4.84 -10.87 3.52
CA PHE A 4 4.76 -9.46 3.90
C PHE A 4 4.70 -8.55 2.67
N SER A 5 5.55 -8.80 1.66
CA SER A 5 5.57 -8.01 0.43
C SER A 5 4.30 -8.18 -0.41
N ILE A 6 3.72 -9.38 -0.43
CA ILE A 6 2.44 -9.65 -1.10
C ILE A 6 1.32 -8.86 -0.40
N ILE A 7 1.26 -8.89 0.93
CA ILE A 7 0.25 -8.16 1.72
C ILE A 7 0.43 -6.64 1.54
N ALA A 8 1.67 -6.15 1.59
CA ALA A 8 1.96 -4.73 1.38
C ALA A 8 1.59 -4.26 -0.03
N GLY A 9 1.91 -5.04 -1.07
CA GLY A 9 1.52 -4.75 -2.45
C GLY A 9 0.01 -4.77 -2.67
N ALA A 10 -0.69 -5.73 -2.06
CA ALA A 10 -2.16 -5.81 -2.11
C ALA A 10 -2.81 -4.60 -1.43
N LEU A 11 -2.31 -4.18 -0.26
CA LEU A 11 -2.82 -3.00 0.45
C LEU A 11 -2.60 -1.70 -0.35
N ALA A 12 -1.43 -1.57 -0.99
CA ALA A 12 -1.15 -0.42 -1.86
C ALA A 12 -2.09 -0.37 -3.08
N LEU A 13 -2.37 -1.52 -3.71
CA LEU A 13 -3.30 -1.62 -4.83
C LEU A 13 -4.73 -1.26 -4.42
N VAL A 14 -5.18 -1.73 -3.24
CA VAL A 14 -6.50 -1.40 -2.69
C VAL A 14 -6.61 0.09 -2.39
N ALA A 15 -5.58 0.72 -1.81
CA ALA A 15 -5.56 2.17 -1.58
C ALA A 15 -5.65 2.97 -2.89
N LEU A 16 -4.91 2.54 -3.92
CA LEU A 16 -4.95 3.12 -5.27
C LEU A 16 -6.33 2.98 -5.92
N LEU A 17 -6.98 1.83 -5.77
CA LEU A 17 -8.34 1.59 -6.27
C LEU A 17 -9.38 2.43 -5.52
N MET A 18 -9.29 2.53 -4.19
CA MET A 18 -10.19 3.36 -3.37
C MET A 18 -10.10 4.85 -3.73
N VAL A 19 -8.94 5.35 -4.13
CA VAL A 19 -8.78 6.75 -4.53
C VAL A 19 -9.17 6.94 -6.00
N SER A 20 -8.75 6.05 -6.90
CA SER A 20 -9.02 6.22 -8.34
C SER A 20 -10.50 6.02 -8.70
N LEU A 21 -11.18 5.03 -8.11
CA LEU A 21 -12.56 4.69 -8.45
C LEU A 21 -13.59 5.81 -8.19
N PRO A 22 -13.58 6.54 -7.05
CA PRO A 22 -14.48 7.68 -6.84
C PRO A 22 -14.15 8.85 -7.78
N LEU A 23 -12.88 9.05 -8.17
CA LEU A 23 -12.54 10.10 -9.14
C LEU A 23 -13.03 9.78 -10.55
N LEU A 24 -13.05 8.51 -10.95
CA LEU A 24 -13.63 8.08 -12.23
C LEU A 24 -15.16 8.05 -12.22
N THR A 25 -15.77 7.68 -11.09
CA THR A 25 -17.24 7.56 -10.98
C THR A 25 -17.93 8.88 -10.61
N SER A 26 -17.25 9.83 -9.96
CA SER A 26 -17.81 11.16 -9.67
C SER A 26 -18.05 11.98 -10.94
N ARG A 27 -17.41 11.64 -12.06
CA ARG A 27 -17.70 12.24 -13.38
C ARG A 27 -19.05 11.80 -13.95
N ALA A 28 -19.57 10.64 -13.53
CA ALA A 28 -20.84 10.09 -14.02
C ALA A 28 -22.05 10.59 -13.21
N LYS A 29 -21.85 11.20 -12.03
CA LYS A 29 -22.93 11.71 -11.17
C LYS A 29 -23.22 13.21 -11.32
N SER A 30 -22.48 13.92 -12.15
CA SER A 30 -22.88 15.27 -12.60
C SER A 30 -23.95 15.15 -13.68
N ALA A 31 -25.13 14.63 -13.30
CA ALA A 31 -26.32 14.76 -14.13
C ALA A 31 -26.73 16.25 -14.17
N PRO A 32 -27.07 16.79 -15.35
CA PRO A 32 -27.43 18.20 -15.51
C PRO A 32 -28.86 18.41 -15.02
N GLY A 33 -29.01 19.18 -13.96
CA GLY A 33 -30.29 19.58 -13.38
C GLY A 33 -30.05 20.03 -11.96
N SER A 34 -29.87 21.33 -11.74
CA SER A 34 -29.79 21.84 -10.37
C SER A 34 -31.09 21.46 -9.67
N PRO A 35 -31.08 20.81 -8.48
CA PRO A 35 -32.29 20.41 -7.78
C PRO A 35 -33.26 21.58 -7.52
N ARG A 36 -32.75 22.82 -7.60
CA ARG A 36 -33.53 24.06 -7.55
C ARG A 36 -34.48 24.25 -8.75
N THR A 37 -34.08 23.86 -9.95
CA THR A 37 -34.90 23.99 -11.16
C THR A 37 -36.09 23.02 -11.13
N GLU A 38 -35.87 21.80 -10.64
CA GLU A 38 -36.95 20.81 -10.45
C GLU A 38 -37.95 21.25 -9.35
N LEU A 39 -37.44 21.77 -8.23
CA LEU A 39 -38.26 22.32 -7.15
C LEU A 39 -39.12 23.50 -7.64
N ASN A 40 -38.53 24.46 -8.38
CA ASN A 40 -39.26 25.63 -8.86
C ASN A 40 -40.39 25.25 -9.83
N LEU A 41 -40.15 24.29 -10.74
CA LEU A 41 -41.16 23.88 -11.72
C LEU A 41 -42.42 23.27 -11.06
N SER A 42 -42.26 22.54 -9.95
CA SER A 42 -43.41 21.98 -9.22
C SER A 42 -44.31 23.08 -8.64
N VAL A 43 -43.70 24.13 -8.07
CA VAL A 43 -44.41 25.27 -7.49
C VAL A 43 -45.21 26.05 -8.54
N TYR A 44 -44.66 26.25 -9.75
CA TYR A 44 -45.38 26.91 -10.84
C TYR A 44 -46.60 26.12 -11.32
N ARG A 45 -46.50 24.78 -11.36
CA ARG A 45 -47.62 23.92 -11.73
C ARG A 45 -48.75 24.01 -10.72
N ASP A 46 -48.42 24.07 -9.44
CA ASP A 46 -49.40 24.23 -8.37
C ASP A 46 -50.12 25.59 -8.47
N GLN A 47 -49.38 26.67 -8.74
CA GLN A 47 -49.95 28.03 -8.91
C GLN A 47 -50.91 28.12 -10.12
N LEU A 48 -50.61 27.43 -11.22
CA LEU A 48 -51.53 27.37 -12.37
C LEU A 48 -52.82 26.62 -12.04
N ALA A 49 -52.73 25.54 -11.27
CA ALA A 49 -53.89 24.76 -10.84
C ALA A 49 -54.81 25.56 -9.92
N GLU A 50 -54.24 26.39 -9.04
CA GLU A 50 -54.97 27.31 -8.17
C GLU A 50 -55.71 28.39 -8.98
N LEU A 51 -55.03 29.02 -9.95
CA LEU A 51 -55.63 30.02 -10.84
C LEU A 51 -56.81 29.45 -11.65
N ASP A 52 -56.66 28.21 -12.12
CA ASP A 52 -57.70 27.45 -12.82
C ASP A 52 -58.91 27.18 -11.94
N GLN A 53 -58.68 26.85 -10.67
CA GLN A 53 -59.72 26.59 -9.70
C GLN A 53 -60.50 27.87 -9.38
N ASP A 54 -59.82 29.00 -9.21
CA ASP A 54 -60.44 30.30 -8.95
C ASP A 54 -61.31 30.78 -10.12
N ARG A 55 -60.84 30.60 -11.35
CA ARG A 55 -61.64 30.86 -12.55
C ARG A 55 -62.90 29.99 -12.60
N ARG A 56 -62.79 28.70 -12.27
CA ARG A 56 -63.94 27.78 -12.21
C ARG A 56 -64.89 28.11 -11.06
N ALA A 57 -64.37 28.60 -9.94
CA ALA A 57 -65.16 29.06 -8.80
C ALA A 57 -65.86 30.41 -9.06
N GLY A 58 -65.54 31.07 -10.17
CA GLY A 58 -66.07 32.39 -10.52
C GLY A 58 -65.52 33.52 -9.65
N THR A 59 -64.44 33.28 -8.90
CA THR A 59 -63.75 34.30 -8.12
C THR A 59 -62.86 35.17 -8.99
N LEU A 60 -62.38 34.62 -10.11
CA LEU A 60 -61.56 35.30 -11.11
C LEU A 60 -62.30 35.43 -12.44
N ASP A 61 -62.32 36.65 -13.00
CA ASP A 61 -62.86 36.89 -14.34
C ASP A 61 -61.87 36.42 -15.43
N GLU A 62 -62.36 36.13 -16.63
CA GLU A 62 -61.55 35.55 -17.72
C GLU A 62 -60.37 36.46 -18.10
N HIS A 63 -60.58 37.78 -18.11
CA HIS A 63 -59.54 38.75 -18.38
C HIS A 63 -58.46 38.78 -17.28
N GLN A 64 -58.85 38.56 -16.02
CA GLN A 64 -57.91 38.54 -14.89
C GLN A 64 -57.11 37.24 -14.87
N TYR A 65 -57.74 36.12 -15.23
CA TYR A 65 -57.07 34.83 -15.39
C TYR A 65 -55.98 34.89 -16.48
N GLU A 66 -56.32 35.40 -17.67
CA GLU A 66 -55.36 35.49 -18.78
C GLU A 66 -54.21 36.45 -18.47
N GLN A 67 -54.48 37.56 -17.77
CA GLN A 67 -53.43 38.47 -17.30
C GLN A 67 -52.48 37.79 -16.30
N ALA A 68 -53.02 37.16 -15.26
CA ALA A 68 -52.22 36.49 -14.23
C ALA A 68 -51.42 35.31 -14.79
N ARG A 69 -52.02 34.53 -15.70
CA ARG A 69 -51.36 33.45 -16.42
C ARG A 69 -50.20 33.95 -17.29
N GLY A 70 -50.41 35.08 -17.98
CA GLY A 70 -49.37 35.73 -18.79
C GLY A 70 -48.18 36.18 -17.95
N GLU A 71 -48.44 36.83 -16.82
CA GLU A 71 -47.39 37.25 -15.87
C GLU A 71 -46.62 36.06 -15.28
N LEU A 72 -47.31 34.97 -14.94
CA LEU A 72 -46.70 33.74 -14.43
C LEU A 72 -45.77 33.09 -15.47
N GLY A 73 -46.21 33.07 -16.73
CA GLY A 73 -45.42 32.56 -17.85
C GLY A 73 -44.15 33.39 -18.07
N GLN A 74 -44.27 34.73 -18.06
CA GLN A 74 -43.13 35.62 -18.20
C GLN A 74 -42.11 35.46 -17.07
N ARG A 75 -42.56 35.33 -15.81
CA ARG A 75 -41.67 35.06 -14.66
C ARG A 75 -40.97 33.71 -14.78
N LEU A 76 -41.66 32.66 -15.26
CA LEU A 76 -41.05 31.36 -15.51
C LEU A 76 -39.96 31.46 -16.59
N LEU A 77 -40.20 32.23 -17.66
CA LEU A 77 -39.22 32.49 -18.73
C LEU A 77 -38.01 33.31 -18.21
N GLU A 78 -38.20 34.20 -17.25
CA GLU A 78 -37.12 34.96 -16.60
C GLU A 78 -36.34 34.12 -15.56
N GLU A 79 -37.01 33.24 -14.84
CA GLU A 79 -36.42 32.37 -13.80
C GLU A 79 -35.80 31.08 -14.32
N VAL A 80 -36.15 30.64 -15.54
CA VAL A 80 -35.51 29.55 -16.25
C VAL A 80 -34.40 30.15 -17.11
N PRO A 81 -33.15 30.23 -16.62
CA PRO A 81 -32.06 30.73 -17.43
C PRO A 81 -31.76 29.64 -18.46
N ASP A 82 -31.96 29.95 -19.74
CA ASP A 82 -31.49 29.16 -20.88
C ASP A 82 -31.60 27.63 -20.69
N ALA A 83 -32.81 27.10 -20.46
CA ALA A 83 -33.03 25.64 -20.58
C ALA A 83 -32.89 25.15 -22.04
N GLU A 84 -32.79 26.07 -23.01
CA GLU A 84 -32.61 25.79 -24.44
C GLU A 84 -31.14 25.93 -24.91
N ALA A 85 -30.23 26.46 -24.10
CA ALA A 85 -28.82 26.31 -24.41
C ALA A 85 -28.43 24.89 -23.99
N PRO A 86 -27.93 24.03 -24.92
CA PRO A 86 -27.26 22.81 -24.50
C PRO A 86 -26.24 23.23 -23.47
N ALA A 87 -26.42 22.80 -22.22
CA ALA A 87 -25.51 23.14 -21.13
C ALA A 87 -24.09 22.99 -21.69
N PRO A 88 -23.24 24.03 -21.67
CA PRO A 88 -21.91 23.93 -22.22
C PRO A 88 -21.29 22.70 -21.56
N ALA A 89 -20.92 21.72 -22.41
CA ALA A 89 -20.41 20.44 -21.94
C ALA A 89 -19.44 20.72 -20.80
N PRO A 90 -19.56 20.05 -19.63
CA PRO A 90 -18.80 20.40 -18.44
C PRO A 90 -17.35 20.55 -18.87
N ALA A 91 -16.81 21.77 -18.73
CA ALA A 91 -15.50 22.12 -19.24
C ALA A 91 -14.56 21.00 -18.78
N PRO A 92 -13.83 20.34 -19.70
CA PRO A 92 -12.98 19.24 -19.30
C PRO A 92 -12.06 19.77 -18.22
N ALA A 93 -12.13 19.18 -17.01
CA ALA A 93 -11.19 19.48 -15.95
C ALA A 93 -9.81 19.53 -16.62
N PRO A 94 -9.06 20.64 -16.48
CA PRO A 94 -7.91 20.90 -17.33
C PRO A 94 -7.04 19.65 -17.25
N ARG A 95 -6.76 19.01 -18.40
CA ARG A 95 -6.03 17.72 -18.46
C ARG A 95 -4.80 17.73 -17.56
N ARG A 96 -4.22 18.90 -17.32
CA ARG A 96 -3.18 19.21 -16.35
C ARG A 96 -3.47 18.76 -14.91
N THR A 97 -4.68 18.94 -14.35
CA THR A 97 -5.02 18.51 -12.97
C THR A 97 -5.11 16.99 -12.83
N LEU A 98 -5.68 16.32 -13.84
CA LEU A 98 -5.77 14.86 -13.88
C LEU A 98 -4.41 14.22 -14.21
N ALA A 99 -3.63 14.86 -15.09
CA ALA A 99 -2.25 14.49 -15.38
C ALA A 99 -1.31 14.74 -14.20
N THR A 100 -1.48 15.82 -13.42
CA THR A 100 -0.69 16.06 -12.19
C THR A 100 -1.06 15.07 -11.10
N ALA A 101 -2.34 14.72 -10.97
CA ALA A 101 -2.79 13.70 -10.01
C ALA A 101 -2.23 12.32 -10.37
N LEU A 102 -2.28 11.92 -11.64
CA LEU A 102 -1.66 10.69 -12.14
C LEU A 102 -0.14 10.73 -11.98
N ALA A 103 0.51 11.81 -12.41
CA ALA A 103 1.96 11.96 -12.31
C ALA A 103 2.41 11.83 -10.85
N LEU A 104 1.73 12.46 -9.90
CA LEU A 104 2.08 12.36 -8.48
C LEU A 104 1.85 10.94 -7.93
N SER A 105 0.76 10.29 -8.35
CA SER A 105 0.42 8.91 -7.95
C SER A 105 1.43 7.89 -8.44
N PHE A 106 2.07 8.13 -9.60
CA PHE A 106 3.16 7.27 -10.12
C PHE A 106 4.56 7.72 -9.67
N THR A 107 4.78 9.00 -9.36
CA THR A 107 6.10 9.50 -8.96
C THR A 107 6.55 8.92 -7.63
N VAL A 108 5.65 8.83 -6.65
CA VAL A 108 5.96 8.26 -5.32
C VAL A 108 6.42 6.79 -5.42
N PRO A 109 5.69 5.87 -6.07
CA PRO A 109 6.13 4.48 -6.19
C PRO A 109 7.37 4.30 -7.07
N ILE A 110 7.52 5.08 -8.15
CA ILE A 110 8.73 5.00 -9.00
C ILE A 110 9.96 5.49 -8.24
N LEU A 111 9.83 6.59 -7.48
CA LEU A 111 10.93 7.13 -6.68
C LEU A 111 11.30 6.18 -5.54
N ALA A 112 10.32 5.55 -4.89
CA ALA A 112 10.55 4.53 -3.88
C ALA A 112 11.29 3.31 -4.47
N LEU A 113 10.90 2.86 -5.66
CA LEU A 113 11.57 1.77 -6.37
C LEU A 113 13.02 2.12 -6.75
N LEU A 114 13.25 3.33 -7.27
CA LEU A 114 14.60 3.81 -7.62
C LEU A 114 15.49 3.96 -6.40
N LEU A 115 14.98 4.54 -5.31
CA LEU A 115 15.72 4.64 -4.05
C LEU A 115 16.02 3.26 -3.47
N TYR A 116 15.09 2.30 -3.59
CA TYR A 116 15.34 0.92 -3.17
C TYR A 116 16.43 0.24 -4.01
N LEU A 117 16.46 0.47 -5.32
CA LEU A 117 17.50 -0.07 -6.19
C LEU A 117 18.86 0.62 -5.98
N ALA A 118 18.89 1.91 -5.64
CA ALA A 118 20.11 2.69 -5.47
C ALA A 118 20.72 2.57 -4.07
N LEU A 119 19.89 2.49 -3.03
CA LEU A 119 20.31 2.48 -1.62
C LEU A 119 20.12 1.12 -0.94
N GLY A 120 19.22 0.29 -1.46
CA GLY A 120 19.01 -1.07 -1.00
C GLY A 120 19.93 -2.06 -1.69
N SER A 121 20.07 -3.25 -1.10
CA SER A 121 20.77 -4.39 -1.68
C SER A 121 19.76 -5.32 -2.37
N PRO A 122 19.39 -5.11 -3.65
CA PRO A 122 18.45 -5.99 -4.35
C PRO A 122 18.94 -7.45 -4.42
N ALA A 123 20.26 -7.65 -4.25
CA ALA A 123 20.89 -8.96 -4.18
C ALA A 123 20.52 -9.80 -2.93
N SER A 124 19.99 -9.20 -1.86
CA SER A 124 19.54 -9.95 -0.67
C SER A 124 18.13 -10.52 -0.80
N LEU A 125 17.42 -10.21 -1.89
CA LEU A 125 16.08 -10.73 -2.21
C LEU A 125 16.10 -11.90 -3.20
N LEU A 126 17.18 -12.05 -3.97
CA LEU A 126 17.41 -13.30 -4.68
C LEU A 126 17.76 -14.35 -3.63
N PRO A 127 17.22 -15.59 -3.72
CA PRO A 127 17.82 -16.71 -3.01
C PRO A 127 19.31 -16.68 -3.37
N GLN A 128 20.17 -16.32 -2.42
CA GLN A 128 21.60 -16.56 -2.58
C GLN A 128 21.69 -18.04 -2.95
N GLN A 129 22.23 -18.33 -4.13
CA GLN A 129 22.88 -19.61 -4.39
C GLN A 129 24.08 -19.63 -3.44
N GLY A 130 23.80 -19.85 -2.17
CA GLY A 130 24.71 -19.76 -1.04
C GLY A 130 25.14 -21.14 -0.58
N ASP A 131 25.28 -22.08 -1.52
CA ASP A 131 25.53 -23.49 -1.20
C ASP A 131 26.85 -24.00 -1.79
N ASP A 132 27.90 -23.18 -1.78
CA ASP A 132 29.27 -23.69 -1.94
C ASP A 132 30.26 -23.01 -0.98
N GLU A 133 30.24 -21.68 -0.83
CA GLU A 133 31.25 -21.02 0.04
C GLU A 133 31.07 -21.31 1.54
N HIS A 134 29.84 -21.42 2.05
CA HIS A 134 29.61 -21.77 3.46
C HIS A 134 29.89 -23.25 3.74
N GLY A 135 29.61 -24.14 2.78
CA GLY A 135 29.93 -25.57 2.87
C GLY A 135 31.43 -25.82 2.84
N VAL A 136 32.14 -25.14 1.93
CA VAL A 136 33.61 -25.19 1.83
C VAL A 136 34.26 -24.61 3.09
N ALA A 137 33.73 -23.50 3.63
CA ALA A 137 34.23 -22.93 4.89
C ALA A 137 34.04 -23.88 6.09
N ALA A 138 32.87 -24.52 6.22
CA ALA A 138 32.60 -25.47 7.29
C ALA A 138 33.52 -26.71 7.20
N GLN A 139 33.67 -27.29 6.00
CA GLN A 139 34.58 -28.42 5.75
C GLN A 139 36.05 -28.06 6.03
N GLN A 140 36.45 -26.83 5.70
CA GLN A 140 37.80 -26.35 5.98
C GLN A 140 38.07 -26.21 7.48
N VAL A 141 37.07 -25.78 8.26
CA VAL A 141 37.14 -25.69 9.73
C VAL A 141 37.24 -27.07 10.36
N ASP A 142 36.40 -28.02 9.94
CA ASP A 142 36.45 -29.40 10.44
C ASP A 142 37.81 -30.06 10.15
N ALA A 143 38.37 -29.84 8.96
CA ALA A 143 39.70 -30.35 8.60
C ALA A 143 40.82 -29.77 9.46
N MET A 144 40.72 -28.50 9.88
CA MET A 144 41.70 -27.89 10.79
C MET A 144 41.61 -28.48 12.20
N ILE A 145 40.40 -28.70 12.71
CA ILE A 145 40.17 -29.32 14.03
C ILE A 145 40.69 -30.76 14.04
N ALA A 146 40.44 -31.53 12.97
CA ALA A 146 40.95 -32.90 12.84
C ALA A 146 42.49 -32.95 12.84
N ARG A 147 43.17 -31.99 12.19
CA ARG A 147 44.64 -31.88 12.23
C ARG A 147 45.16 -31.56 13.63
N LEU A 148 44.47 -30.68 14.35
CA LEU A 148 44.81 -30.36 15.74
C LEU A 148 44.65 -31.61 16.63
N ALA A 149 43.55 -32.34 16.48
CA ALA A 149 43.32 -33.60 17.20
C ALA A 149 44.44 -34.62 16.98
N ALA A 150 44.81 -34.86 15.71
CA ALA A 150 45.87 -35.80 15.36
C ALA A 150 47.25 -35.38 15.89
N ARG A 151 47.51 -34.07 16.04
CA ARG A 151 48.74 -33.56 16.67
C ARG A 151 48.75 -33.84 18.18
N LEU A 152 47.62 -33.63 18.85
CA LEU A 152 47.49 -33.84 20.30
C LEU A 152 47.51 -35.32 20.67
N GLU A 153 47.09 -36.22 19.79
CA GLU A 153 47.28 -37.66 19.98
C GLU A 153 48.76 -38.05 19.98
N LYS A 154 49.59 -37.37 19.17
CA LYS A 154 51.04 -37.58 19.14
C LYS A 154 51.77 -36.88 20.30
N ASN A 155 51.17 -35.84 20.87
CA ASN A 155 51.70 -35.13 22.03
C ASN A 155 50.64 -35.05 23.15
N PRO A 156 50.39 -36.15 23.88
CA PRO A 156 49.28 -36.24 24.81
C PRO A 156 49.46 -35.40 26.08
N GLN A 157 50.63 -34.79 26.30
CA GLN A 157 50.92 -33.98 27.50
C GLN A 157 50.55 -32.49 27.34
N ASP A 158 50.04 -32.08 26.17
CA ASP A 158 49.65 -30.70 25.88
C ASP A 158 48.21 -30.40 26.36
N GLY A 159 48.06 -30.08 27.65
CA GLY A 159 46.74 -29.77 28.24
C GLY A 159 46.09 -28.48 27.71
N ASP A 160 46.89 -27.47 27.34
CA ASP A 160 46.37 -26.24 26.71
C ASP A 160 45.79 -26.55 25.32
N GLY A 161 46.48 -27.41 24.56
CA GLY A 161 46.00 -27.91 23.28
C GLY A 161 44.67 -28.67 23.38
N TRP A 162 44.52 -29.54 24.40
CA TRP A 162 43.25 -30.23 24.66
C TRP A 162 42.12 -29.27 25.03
N THR A 163 42.43 -28.19 25.76
CA THR A 163 41.46 -27.13 26.11
C THR A 163 40.99 -26.36 24.87
N LEU A 164 41.92 -25.99 23.99
CA LEU A 164 41.60 -25.32 22.73
C LEU A 164 40.72 -26.20 21.82
N LEU A 165 41.06 -27.49 21.73
CA LEU A 165 40.29 -28.46 20.96
C LEU A 165 38.86 -28.60 21.52
N ALA A 166 38.72 -28.67 22.84
CA ALA A 166 37.41 -28.75 23.49
C ALA A 166 36.54 -27.52 23.22
N ARG A 167 37.09 -26.30 23.35
CA ARG A 167 36.39 -25.05 23.04
C ARG A 167 36.00 -24.95 21.57
N SER A 168 36.86 -25.41 20.67
CA SER A 168 36.59 -25.43 19.22
C SER A 168 35.43 -26.37 18.88
N HIS A 169 35.37 -27.55 19.48
CA HIS A 169 34.23 -28.45 19.32
C HIS A 169 32.94 -27.91 19.96
N ALA A 170 33.02 -27.25 21.13
CA ALA A 170 31.85 -26.64 21.76
C ALA A 170 31.26 -25.49 20.93
N ALA A 171 32.10 -24.69 20.27
CA ALA A 171 31.67 -23.61 19.38
C ALA A 171 30.94 -24.11 18.11
N LEU A 172 31.10 -25.40 17.76
CA LEU A 172 30.44 -26.06 16.63
C LEU A 172 29.29 -26.98 17.08
N ASP A 173 28.79 -26.82 18.32
CA ASP A 173 27.74 -27.67 18.91
C ASP A 173 28.10 -29.17 19.01
N HIS A 174 29.38 -29.52 18.88
CA HIS A 174 29.90 -30.88 19.00
C HIS A 174 30.21 -31.25 20.46
N TYR A 175 29.20 -31.21 21.33
CA TYR A 175 29.36 -31.34 22.78
C TYR A 175 30.02 -32.65 23.24
N GLY A 176 29.80 -33.78 22.57
CA GLY A 176 30.40 -35.07 22.95
C GLY A 176 31.91 -35.14 22.69
N ALA A 177 32.37 -34.51 21.60
CA ALA A 177 33.80 -34.38 21.32
C ALA A 177 34.46 -33.37 22.27
N ALA A 178 33.75 -32.27 22.57
CA ALA A 178 34.19 -31.26 23.52
C ALA A 178 34.37 -31.83 24.94
N SER A 179 33.41 -32.61 25.45
CA SER A 179 33.49 -33.21 26.79
C SER A 179 34.67 -34.17 26.93
N SER A 180 34.92 -34.97 25.89
CA SER A 180 36.04 -35.93 25.86
C SER A 180 37.40 -35.21 25.87
N ALA A 181 37.50 -34.09 25.16
CA ALA A 181 38.72 -33.27 25.13
C ALA A 181 38.95 -32.52 26.45
N TYR A 182 37.90 -32.00 27.09
CA TYR A 182 37.99 -31.42 28.43
C TYR A 182 38.43 -32.42 29.47
N ALA A 183 37.92 -33.66 29.43
CA ALA A 183 38.36 -34.72 30.34
C ALA A 183 39.85 -35.03 30.20
N LYS A 184 40.38 -35.03 28.98
CA LYS A 184 41.83 -35.20 28.72
C LYS A 184 42.65 -34.02 29.25
N SER A 185 42.18 -32.79 29.09
CA SER A 185 42.84 -31.60 29.63
C SER A 185 42.89 -31.64 31.16
N LEU A 186 41.77 -31.95 31.81
CA LEU A 186 41.66 -32.03 33.27
C LEU A 186 42.52 -33.14 33.89
N ALA A 187 42.71 -34.25 33.16
CA ALA A 187 43.62 -35.32 33.58
C ALA A 187 45.10 -34.87 33.61
N ILE A 188 45.47 -33.86 32.82
CA ILE A 188 46.82 -33.30 32.75
C ILE A 188 46.96 -32.12 33.73
N TYR A 189 45.95 -31.23 33.79
CA TYR A 189 45.92 -30.06 34.66
C TYR A 189 44.64 -30.03 35.52
N PRO A 190 44.61 -30.77 36.64
CA PRO A 190 43.43 -30.88 37.50
C PRO A 190 43.04 -29.57 38.21
N ASP A 191 43.98 -28.63 38.38
CA ASP A 191 43.76 -27.33 39.04
C ASP A 191 43.58 -26.15 38.05
N ASN A 192 43.34 -26.42 36.77
CA ASN A 192 43.15 -25.34 35.79
C ASN A 192 41.77 -24.69 35.94
N ALA A 193 41.70 -23.53 36.59
CA ALA A 193 40.46 -22.77 36.83
C ALA A 193 39.78 -22.20 35.56
N GLN A 194 40.33 -22.45 34.36
CA GLN A 194 39.79 -21.99 33.08
C GLN A 194 38.96 -23.06 32.33
N LEU A 195 38.78 -24.23 32.95
CA LEU A 195 38.03 -25.40 32.48
C LEU A 195 36.72 -25.56 33.29
#